data_AF-A0A2E9RTC1-F1
#
_entry.id   AF-A0A2E9RTC1-F1
#
_cell.length_a   1.000
_cell.length_b   1.000
_cell.length_c   1.000
_cell.angle_alpha   90.00
_cell.angle_beta   90.00
_cell.angle_gamma   90.00
#
_symmetry.space_group_name_H-M   'P 1'
#
loop_
_entity.id
_entity.type
_entity.pdbx_description
1 polymer ?
#
loop_
_entity_poly.entity_id
_entity_poly.type
_entity_poly.pdbx_seq_one_letter_code
_entity_poly.pdbx_strand_id
1 'polypeptide(L)'
;MIKQKKPEILDDQIRSLQWAIGELGKQKQSLDDKVSARRKRDETEEIIQEVNAQRKALDKRISALQEGLKKSSDSEAIQEPHLQDEITGVEGKLEVARERLKVLEQDKYLEELGQNLSGKSPTSPMNISSESNTDEESLSQALPFESEENRVSETEPVKDKSNTILSDTMNEPTNRLAATELEANLATETRATTEQKLRAPISGTGTLVCSKDTSQSIHEAAVALDLDAEYILEKGMQAVLRMIARNGNRITFPLEVKHIETIS
;
A
#
# COMPACT_ATOMS: atom_id res chain seq x y z
N MET A 1 92.95 -47.64 -0.74
CA MET A 1 91.54 -47.93 -1.11
C MET A 1 90.71 -46.68 -0.87
N ILE A 2 90.16 -46.03 -1.91
CA ILE A 2 89.35 -44.80 -1.77
C ILE A 2 88.29 -44.80 -2.87
N LYS A 3 86.99 -44.86 -2.51
CA LYS A 3 85.78 -44.46 -3.31
C LYS A 3 84.47 -45.06 -2.71
N GLN A 4 84.15 -44.77 -1.44
CA GLN A 4 82.81 -45.11 -0.87
C GLN A 4 82.13 -44.02 -0.03
N LYS A 5 82.82 -43.01 0.50
CA LYS A 5 82.19 -41.90 1.25
C LYS A 5 81.24 -40.99 0.43
N LYS A 6 81.22 -41.07 -0.90
CA LYS A 6 80.41 -40.17 -1.75
C LYS A 6 78.90 -40.50 -1.74
N PRO A 7 78.44 -41.76 -1.88
CA PRO A 7 77.03 -42.10 -1.71
C PRO A 7 76.50 -41.77 -0.30
N GLU A 8 77.19 -42.14 0.79
CA GLU A 8 76.71 -41.89 2.17
C GLU A 8 76.35 -40.41 2.41
N ILE A 9 77.21 -39.49 1.97
CA ILE A 9 76.99 -38.04 2.07
C ILE A 9 75.76 -37.60 1.25
N LEU A 10 75.52 -38.22 0.09
CA LEU A 10 74.34 -37.95 -0.72
C LEU A 10 73.06 -38.45 -0.03
N ASP A 11 73.11 -39.63 0.60
CA ASP A 11 71.99 -40.22 1.30
C ASP A 11 71.62 -39.44 2.57
N ASP A 12 72.60 -38.89 3.29
CA ASP A 12 72.36 -37.96 4.40
C ASP A 12 71.77 -36.62 3.94
N GLN A 13 72.23 -36.09 2.80
CA GLN A 13 71.64 -34.90 2.18
C GLN A 13 70.19 -35.16 1.75
N ILE A 14 69.89 -36.33 1.17
CA ILE A 14 68.52 -36.75 0.82
C ILE A 14 67.65 -36.86 2.07
N ARG A 15 68.11 -37.52 3.14
CA ARG A 15 67.39 -37.61 4.43
C ARG A 15 67.11 -36.23 5.02
N SER A 16 68.10 -35.35 5.03
CA SER A 16 67.99 -33.98 5.55
C SER A 16 66.97 -33.14 4.75
N LEU A 17 67.01 -33.22 3.41
CA LEU A 17 66.06 -32.54 2.54
C LEU A 17 64.64 -33.12 2.67
N GLN A 18 64.48 -34.43 2.79
CA GLN A 18 63.19 -35.08 3.05
C GLN A 18 62.56 -34.59 4.37
N TRP A 19 63.37 -34.49 5.44
CA TRP A 19 62.91 -33.94 6.72
C TRP A 19 62.51 -32.46 6.58
N ALA A 20 63.33 -31.64 5.93
CA ALA A 20 63.04 -30.22 5.72
C ALA A 20 61.76 -30.01 4.89
N ILE A 21 61.55 -30.78 3.83
CA ILE A 21 60.33 -30.76 3.01
C ILE A 21 59.11 -31.17 3.85
N GLY A 22 59.22 -32.21 4.67
CA GLY A 22 58.16 -32.65 5.56
C GLY A 22 57.77 -31.59 6.60
N GLU A 23 58.76 -30.94 7.22
CA GLU A 23 58.52 -29.91 8.24
C GLU A 23 57.97 -28.60 7.64
N LEU A 24 58.51 -28.16 6.50
CA LEU A 24 57.95 -27.04 5.73
C LEU A 24 56.53 -27.34 5.24
N GLY A 25 56.22 -28.60 4.93
CA GLY A 25 54.86 -29.06 4.61
C GLY A 25 53.87 -28.85 5.77
N LYS A 26 54.25 -29.23 7.00
CA LYS A 26 53.45 -28.96 8.22
C LYS A 26 53.27 -27.47 8.46
N GLN A 27 54.34 -26.69 8.30
CA GLN A 27 54.29 -25.22 8.46
C GLN A 27 53.34 -24.59 7.44
N LYS A 28 53.39 -25.01 6.16
CA LYS A 28 52.46 -24.58 5.13
C LYS A 28 51.01 -24.90 5.51
N GLN A 29 50.71 -26.12 5.94
CA GLN A 29 49.35 -26.49 6.34
C GLN A 29 48.86 -25.61 7.51
N SER A 30 49.68 -25.45 8.55
CA SER A 30 49.36 -24.61 9.70
C SER A 30 49.13 -23.13 9.33
N LEU A 31 49.70 -22.64 8.22
CA LEU A 31 49.43 -21.30 7.70
C LEU A 31 48.12 -21.26 6.90
N ASP A 32 47.84 -22.28 6.09
CA ASP A 32 46.58 -22.38 5.32
C ASP A 32 45.36 -22.51 6.23
N ASP A 33 45.46 -23.30 7.30
CA ASP A 33 44.47 -23.41 8.37
C ASP A 33 44.20 -22.04 9.02
N LYS A 34 45.26 -21.25 9.29
CA LYS A 34 45.18 -19.89 9.86
C LYS A 34 44.60 -18.86 8.89
N VAL A 35 44.83 -19.00 7.58
CA VAL A 35 44.22 -18.17 6.54
C VAL A 35 42.73 -18.50 6.42
N SER A 36 42.36 -19.78 6.42
CA SER A 36 40.97 -20.24 6.41
C SER A 36 40.21 -19.80 7.67
N ALA A 37 40.86 -19.83 8.84
CA ALA A 37 40.32 -19.30 10.10
C ALA A 37 40.33 -17.76 10.20
N ARG A 38 41.03 -17.04 9.29
CA ARG A 38 40.87 -15.60 9.09
C ARG A 38 39.61 -15.33 8.27
N ARG A 39 39.53 -15.86 7.05
CA ARG A 39 38.36 -15.70 6.15
C ARG A 39 37.03 -15.92 6.86
N LYS A 40 36.87 -17.04 7.57
CA LYS A 40 35.63 -17.35 8.32
C LYS A 40 35.27 -16.32 9.40
N ARG A 41 36.25 -15.68 10.04
CA ARG A 41 35.99 -14.58 11.00
C ARG A 41 35.66 -13.28 10.27
N ASP A 42 36.32 -13.02 9.15
CA ASP A 42 36.10 -11.82 8.36
C ASP A 42 34.69 -11.87 7.73
N GLU A 43 34.26 -13.04 7.22
CA GLU A 43 32.88 -13.39 6.82
C GLU A 43 31.86 -13.23 7.98
N THR A 44 32.23 -13.65 9.20
CA THR A 44 31.36 -13.52 10.39
C THR A 44 31.20 -12.05 10.81
N GLU A 45 32.27 -11.26 10.72
CA GLU A 45 32.27 -9.82 11.01
C GLU A 45 31.38 -9.04 10.03
N GLU A 46 31.42 -9.38 8.74
CA GLU A 46 30.51 -8.81 7.72
C GLU A 46 29.03 -9.07 8.06
N ILE A 47 28.68 -10.31 8.44
CA ILE A 47 27.33 -10.67 8.90
C ILE A 47 26.94 -9.90 10.16
N ILE A 48 27.85 -9.73 11.12
CA ILE A 48 27.62 -8.96 12.35
C ILE A 48 27.37 -7.47 12.02
N GLN A 49 28.09 -6.90 11.06
CA GLN A 49 27.91 -5.50 10.65
C GLN A 49 26.55 -5.29 9.98
N GLU A 50 26.14 -6.18 9.08
CA GLU A 50 24.82 -6.13 8.43
C GLU A 50 23.67 -6.29 9.46
N VAL A 51 23.74 -7.25 10.38
CA VAL A 51 22.75 -7.41 11.45
C VAL A 51 22.68 -6.16 12.35
N ASN A 52 23.82 -5.51 12.62
CA ASN A 52 23.83 -4.24 13.36
C ASN A 52 23.24 -3.07 12.55
N ALA A 53 23.39 -3.05 11.22
CA ALA A 53 22.76 -2.07 10.35
C ALA A 53 21.23 -2.25 10.30
N GLN A 54 20.77 -3.49 10.15
CA GLN A 54 19.34 -3.85 10.20
C GLN A 54 18.72 -3.48 11.55
N ARG A 55 19.38 -3.76 12.68
CA ARG A 55 18.88 -3.33 14.01
C ARG A 55 18.70 -1.82 14.07
N LYS A 56 19.72 -1.04 13.69
CA LYS A 56 19.65 0.44 13.66
C LYS A 56 18.55 0.97 12.74
N ALA A 57 18.19 0.25 11.67
CA ALA A 57 17.08 0.62 10.79
C ALA A 57 15.71 0.32 11.44
N LEU A 58 15.59 -0.80 12.15
CA LEU A 58 14.40 -1.13 12.95
C LEU A 58 14.22 -0.17 14.13
N ASP A 59 15.28 0.16 14.86
CA ASP A 59 15.27 1.12 15.98
C ASP A 59 14.68 2.47 15.51
N LYS A 60 15.16 3.01 14.38
CA LYS A 60 14.63 4.23 13.75
C LYS A 60 13.15 4.11 13.37
N ARG A 61 12.73 2.98 12.80
CA ARG A 61 11.33 2.74 12.44
C ARG A 61 10.43 2.68 13.68
N ILE A 62 10.90 2.08 14.77
CA ILE A 62 10.19 2.03 16.04
C ILE A 62 10.02 3.44 16.62
N SER A 63 11.07 4.25 16.64
CA SER A 63 10.98 5.66 17.08
C SER A 63 9.99 6.46 16.24
N ALA A 64 10.03 6.35 14.90
CA ALA A 64 9.10 7.06 14.03
C ALA A 64 7.63 6.60 14.21
N LEU A 65 7.39 5.32 14.48
CA LEU A 65 6.06 4.80 14.80
C LEU A 65 5.58 5.27 16.18
N GLN A 66 6.46 5.34 17.18
CA GLN A 66 6.15 5.86 18.52
C GLN A 66 5.84 7.37 18.47
N GLU A 67 6.59 8.15 17.70
CA GLU A 67 6.33 9.57 17.46
C GLU A 67 4.99 9.77 16.71
N GLY A 68 4.72 8.97 15.68
CA GLY A 68 3.46 8.98 14.96
C GLY A 68 2.25 8.64 15.83
N LEU A 69 2.34 7.58 16.65
CA LEU A 69 1.31 7.20 17.61
C LEU A 69 1.10 8.29 18.67
N LYS A 70 2.17 8.89 19.21
CA LYS A 70 2.05 10.00 20.15
C LYS A 70 1.35 11.19 19.51
N LYS A 71 1.78 11.61 18.31
CA LYS A 71 1.15 12.71 17.56
C LYS A 71 -0.32 12.43 17.24
N SER A 72 -0.68 11.18 16.97
CA SER A 72 -2.08 10.76 16.82
C SER A 72 -2.87 10.98 18.11
N SER A 73 -2.38 10.44 19.23
CA SER A 73 -3.04 10.56 20.54
C SER A 73 -3.12 12.01 21.05
N ASP A 74 -2.05 12.80 20.89
CA ASP A 74 -2.02 14.23 21.21
C ASP A 74 -3.05 15.01 20.37
N SER A 75 -3.30 14.60 19.12
CA SER A 75 -4.29 15.23 18.22
C SER A 75 -5.73 14.77 18.49
N GLU A 76 -5.91 13.49 18.80
CA GLU A 76 -7.20 12.85 19.11
C GLU A 76 -7.80 13.45 20.38
N ALA A 77 -6.99 13.57 21.44
CA ALA A 77 -7.37 14.18 22.72
C ALA A 77 -7.74 15.69 22.63
N ILE A 78 -7.37 16.37 21.54
CA ILE A 78 -7.73 17.78 21.28
C ILE A 78 -8.98 17.87 20.40
N GLN A 79 -9.16 16.97 19.44
CA GLN A 79 -10.29 17.01 18.49
C GLN A 79 -11.56 16.36 19.04
N GLU A 80 -11.48 15.28 19.81
CA GLU A 80 -12.65 14.61 20.41
C GLU A 80 -13.56 15.56 21.20
N PRO A 81 -13.08 16.36 22.18
CA PRO A 81 -13.95 17.29 22.90
C PRO A 81 -14.52 18.40 22.02
N HIS A 82 -13.76 18.93 21.06
CA HIS A 82 -14.26 19.95 20.13
C HIS A 82 -15.40 19.41 19.26
N LEU A 83 -15.26 18.18 18.74
CA LEU A 83 -16.31 17.53 17.96
C LEU A 83 -17.54 17.23 18.82
N GLN A 84 -17.37 16.87 20.09
CA GLN A 84 -18.48 16.66 21.03
C GLN A 84 -19.23 17.97 21.36
N ASP A 85 -18.51 19.09 21.54
CA ASP A 85 -19.10 20.42 21.69
C ASP A 85 -19.87 20.84 20.42
N GLU A 86 -19.33 20.55 19.23
CA GLU A 86 -20.03 20.81 17.96
C GLU A 86 -21.28 19.93 17.79
N ILE A 87 -21.23 18.65 18.15
CA ILE A 87 -22.38 17.74 18.16
C ILE A 87 -23.50 18.28 19.06
N THR A 88 -23.20 18.60 20.32
CA THR A 88 -24.23 19.13 21.25
C THR A 88 -24.78 20.50 20.78
N GLY A 89 -23.93 21.33 20.18
CA GLY A 89 -24.32 22.57 19.53
C GLY A 89 -25.17 22.39 18.25
N VAL A 90 -25.11 21.24 17.60
CA VAL A 90 -26.00 20.85 16.49
C VAL A 90 -27.30 20.25 17.03
N GLU A 91 -27.25 19.39 18.05
CA GLU A 91 -28.43 18.81 18.71
C GLU A 91 -29.38 19.90 19.25
N GLY A 92 -28.83 20.93 19.91
CA GLY A 92 -29.63 22.06 20.40
C GLY A 92 -30.33 22.84 19.28
N LYS A 93 -29.68 23.03 18.12
CA LYS A 93 -30.29 23.66 16.93
C LYS A 93 -31.38 22.75 16.32
N LEU A 94 -31.16 21.44 16.34
CA LEU A 94 -32.06 20.43 15.81
C LEU A 94 -33.34 20.36 16.65
N GLU A 95 -33.24 20.44 17.98
CA GLU A 95 -34.42 20.49 18.85
C GLU A 95 -35.23 21.78 18.67
N VAL A 96 -34.58 22.95 18.60
CA VAL A 96 -35.27 24.22 18.26
C VAL A 96 -35.95 24.16 16.88
N ALA A 97 -35.37 23.45 15.91
CA ALA A 97 -36.00 23.22 14.61
C ALA A 97 -37.23 22.30 14.70
N ARG A 98 -37.20 21.25 15.55
CA ARG A 98 -38.36 20.38 15.84
C ARG A 98 -39.49 21.13 16.54
N GLU A 99 -39.17 21.93 17.56
CA GLU A 99 -40.15 22.77 18.25
C GLU A 99 -40.82 23.76 17.28
N ARG A 100 -40.02 24.45 16.46
CA ARG A 100 -40.54 25.39 15.46
C ARG A 100 -41.38 24.71 14.38
N LEU A 101 -41.00 23.52 13.92
CA LEU A 101 -41.81 22.74 12.98
C LEU A 101 -43.18 22.41 13.60
N LYS A 102 -43.20 21.91 14.83
CA LYS A 102 -44.43 21.56 15.56
C LYS A 102 -45.37 22.75 15.75
N VAL A 103 -44.84 23.95 16.00
CA VAL A 103 -45.64 25.19 16.06
C VAL A 103 -46.25 25.51 14.70
N LEU A 104 -45.45 25.49 13.62
CA LEU A 104 -45.96 25.74 12.26
C LEU A 104 -46.99 24.72 11.79
N GLU A 105 -46.86 23.45 12.21
CA GLU A 105 -47.87 22.42 12.00
C GLU A 105 -49.18 22.75 12.74
N GLN A 106 -49.10 23.18 14.01
CA GLN A 106 -50.26 23.60 14.79
C GLN A 106 -50.95 24.84 14.20
N ASP A 107 -50.18 25.87 13.82
CA ASP A 107 -50.70 27.07 13.16
C ASP A 107 -51.42 26.71 11.85
N LYS A 108 -50.83 25.83 11.03
CA LYS A 108 -51.42 25.33 9.78
C LYS A 108 -52.74 24.58 10.02
N TYR A 109 -52.82 23.72 11.05
CA TYR A 109 -54.08 23.06 11.41
C TYR A 109 -55.16 24.05 11.88
N LEU A 110 -54.79 25.12 12.60
CA LEU A 110 -55.73 26.18 12.97
C LEU A 110 -56.17 27.01 11.76
N GLU A 111 -55.27 27.34 10.83
CA GLU A 111 -55.60 28.05 9.60
C GLU A 111 -56.56 27.24 8.73
N GLU A 112 -56.26 25.96 8.49
CA GLU A 112 -57.14 25.06 7.73
C GLU A 112 -58.53 24.98 8.36
N LEU A 113 -58.62 24.83 9.68
CA LEU A 113 -59.90 24.85 10.39
C LEU A 113 -60.63 26.19 10.24
N GLY A 114 -59.89 27.31 10.28
CA GLY A 114 -60.40 28.66 10.07
C GLY A 114 -60.93 28.91 8.65
N GLN A 115 -60.23 28.44 7.61
CA GLN A 115 -60.68 28.54 6.22
C GLN A 115 -61.96 27.72 6.00
N ASN A 116 -61.99 26.48 6.49
CA ASN A 116 -63.16 25.60 6.44
C ASN A 116 -64.40 26.22 7.14
N LEU A 117 -64.22 26.84 8.32
CA LEU A 117 -65.31 27.52 9.03
C LEU A 117 -65.70 28.87 8.39
N SER A 118 -64.77 29.56 7.72
CA SER A 118 -65.03 30.82 7.03
C SER A 118 -65.76 30.65 5.69
N GLY A 119 -66.03 29.43 5.23
CA GLY A 119 -66.63 29.16 3.92
C GLY A 119 -65.76 29.55 2.73
N LYS A 120 -64.46 29.79 2.96
CA LYS A 120 -63.49 30.12 1.91
C LYS A 120 -62.90 28.80 1.41
N SER A 121 -63.18 28.46 0.15
CA SER A 121 -62.51 27.35 -0.53
C SER A 121 -60.98 27.60 -0.55
N PRO A 122 -60.16 26.53 -0.52
CA PRO A 122 -58.72 26.65 -0.31
C PRO A 122 -58.08 27.56 -1.37
N THR A 123 -57.63 28.74 -0.94
CA THR A 123 -57.09 29.76 -1.83
C THR A 123 -55.64 29.40 -2.14
N SER A 124 -55.42 28.86 -3.34
CA SER A 124 -54.07 28.59 -3.86
C SER A 124 -53.19 29.86 -3.76
N PRO A 125 -51.92 29.78 -3.30
CA PRO A 125 -51.16 30.93 -2.87
C PRO A 125 -50.57 31.74 -4.04
N MET A 126 -51.42 32.48 -4.75
CA MET A 126 -51.03 33.67 -5.51
C MET A 126 -52.25 34.58 -5.73
N ASN A 127 -52.37 35.64 -4.92
CA ASN A 127 -53.30 36.73 -5.21
C ASN A 127 -52.54 38.03 -5.51
N ILE A 128 -52.51 38.34 -6.80
CA ILE A 128 -52.65 39.67 -7.41
C ILE A 128 -52.60 40.87 -6.44
N SER A 129 -51.63 41.76 -6.65
CA SER A 129 -51.70 43.15 -6.20
C SER A 129 -52.15 44.03 -7.37
N SER A 130 -53.13 44.90 -7.15
CA SER A 130 -53.79 45.73 -8.17
C SER A 130 -54.02 47.15 -7.64
N GLU A 131 -54.40 48.04 -8.56
CA GLU A 131 -54.64 49.50 -8.41
C GLU A 131 -53.37 50.37 -8.63
N SER A 132 -53.42 51.47 -9.41
CA SER A 132 -54.55 52.13 -10.10
C SER A 132 -54.15 52.70 -11.48
N ASN A 133 -55.14 53.19 -12.24
CA ASN A 133 -54.98 53.49 -13.67
C ASN A 133 -54.39 54.87 -13.97
N THR A 134 -53.55 54.94 -15.01
CA THR A 134 -53.55 56.01 -16.03
C THR A 134 -53.06 55.41 -17.34
N ASP A 135 -53.74 55.72 -18.44
CA ASP A 135 -53.48 55.17 -19.77
C ASP A 135 -52.25 55.83 -20.47
N GLU A 136 -51.40 55.03 -21.13
CA GLU A 136 -51.30 55.05 -22.62
C GLU A 136 -50.34 53.97 -23.19
N GLU A 137 -50.91 53.17 -24.11
CA GLU A 137 -50.34 52.52 -25.32
C GLU A 137 -49.17 51.49 -25.33
N SER A 138 -49.22 50.64 -26.37
CA SER A 138 -48.14 49.86 -27.02
C SER A 138 -47.53 48.61 -26.35
N LEU A 139 -48.32 47.52 -26.36
CA LEU A 139 -48.04 46.24 -27.04
C LEU A 139 -46.58 45.76 -27.26
N SER A 140 -46.20 44.63 -26.61
CA SER A 140 -45.63 43.37 -27.20
C SER A 140 -44.96 42.56 -26.06
N GLN A 141 -45.36 41.35 -25.67
CA GLN A 141 -45.68 40.09 -26.36
C GLN A 141 -44.45 39.26 -26.81
N ALA A 142 -44.46 37.98 -26.39
CA ALA A 142 -43.65 36.84 -26.86
C ALA A 142 -42.15 36.72 -26.46
N LEU A 143 -41.89 35.80 -25.52
CA LEU A 143 -40.91 34.71 -25.70
C LEU A 143 -41.40 33.83 -26.89
N PRO A 144 -40.55 33.06 -27.64
CA PRO A 144 -39.49 32.22 -27.05
C PRO A 144 -38.27 31.83 -27.94
N PHE A 145 -37.42 30.98 -27.35
CA PHE A 145 -36.68 29.84 -27.95
C PHE A 145 -35.71 29.98 -29.15
N GLU A 146 -34.48 29.52 -28.84
CA GLU A 146 -33.64 28.55 -29.57
C GLU A 146 -32.78 28.91 -30.80
N SER A 147 -31.56 28.37 -30.71
CA SER A 147 -30.76 27.71 -31.75
C SER A 147 -29.83 28.51 -32.69
N GLU A 148 -28.72 27.81 -32.95
CA GLU A 148 -27.50 28.07 -33.73
C GLU A 148 -27.75 28.60 -35.16
N GLU A 149 -26.79 29.17 -35.92
CA GLU A 149 -25.42 28.67 -36.15
C GLU A 149 -24.49 29.69 -36.89
N ASN A 150 -23.17 29.48 -36.79
CA ASN A 150 -22.12 29.70 -37.82
C ASN A 150 -21.86 31.08 -38.49
N ARG A 151 -20.77 31.76 -38.07
CA ARG A 151 -19.54 32.10 -38.85
C ARG A 151 -18.76 33.25 -38.17
N VAL A 152 -17.50 33.16 -37.73
CA VAL A 152 -16.21 32.67 -38.29
C VAL A 152 -15.31 33.83 -38.76
N SER A 153 -14.02 33.73 -38.42
CA SER A 153 -12.88 34.62 -38.74
C SER A 153 -12.82 36.00 -38.04
N GLU A 154 -11.68 36.50 -37.57
CA GLU A 154 -10.42 35.86 -37.12
C GLU A 154 -9.48 36.91 -36.50
N THR A 155 -8.89 36.67 -35.33
CA THR A 155 -7.45 36.89 -35.01
C THR A 155 -7.15 36.53 -33.55
N GLU A 156 -5.97 35.95 -33.32
CA GLU A 156 -5.45 35.45 -32.04
C GLU A 156 -4.10 36.17 -31.73
N PRO A 157 -3.37 35.90 -30.62
CA PRO A 157 -3.70 35.09 -29.43
C PRO A 157 -3.28 35.74 -28.06
N VAL A 158 -3.35 34.91 -27.00
CA VAL A 158 -2.46 34.86 -25.80
C VAL A 158 -3.00 35.38 -24.46
N LYS A 159 -3.38 34.40 -23.63
CA LYS A 159 -3.35 34.34 -22.14
C LYS A 159 -4.22 35.30 -21.34
N ASP A 160 -5.30 34.71 -20.85
CA ASP A 160 -5.86 35.02 -19.53
C ASP A 160 -5.75 33.80 -18.60
N LYS A 161 -5.50 34.04 -17.30
CA LYS A 161 -6.00 33.31 -16.11
C LYS A 161 -5.13 33.47 -14.86
N SER A 162 -5.58 34.40 -14.01
CA SER A 162 -5.83 34.26 -12.56
C SER A 162 -4.93 33.36 -11.69
N ASN A 163 -4.44 33.96 -10.60
CA ASN A 163 -3.73 33.28 -9.49
C ASN A 163 -4.53 32.13 -8.87
N THR A 164 -3.84 31.04 -8.49
CA THR A 164 -4.35 29.97 -7.61
C THR A 164 -3.33 29.65 -6.51
N ILE A 165 -3.82 29.17 -5.36
CA ILE A 165 -3.07 28.95 -4.12
C ILE A 165 -1.99 27.86 -4.28
N LEU A 166 -0.83 28.08 -3.64
CA LEU A 166 0.24 27.08 -3.51
C LEU A 166 -0.14 25.99 -2.49
N SER A 167 -0.77 24.92 -2.96
CA SER A 167 -0.91 23.67 -2.20
C SER A 167 0.29 22.77 -2.44
N ASP A 168 1.23 22.72 -1.47
CA ASP A 168 2.39 21.82 -1.52
C ASP A 168 1.96 20.39 -1.15
N THR A 169 1.40 19.69 -2.14
CA THR A 169 0.79 18.37 -1.96
C THR A 169 1.85 17.27 -1.95
N MET A 170 1.94 16.53 -0.85
CA MET A 170 2.82 15.37 -0.68
C MET A 170 2.65 14.34 -1.82
N ASN A 171 3.77 13.92 -2.41
CA ASN A 171 3.79 12.83 -3.38
C ASN A 171 3.27 11.52 -2.76
N GLU A 172 2.25 10.89 -3.37
CA GLU A 172 1.75 9.59 -2.94
C GLU A 172 2.81 8.48 -3.10
N PRO A 173 2.83 7.47 -2.21
CA PRO A 173 3.73 6.32 -2.35
C PRO A 173 3.32 5.46 -3.56
N THR A 174 4.22 5.36 -4.56
CA THR A 174 4.02 4.64 -5.83
C THR A 174 3.94 3.11 -5.65
N ASN A 175 2.84 2.63 -5.08
CA ASN A 175 2.54 1.20 -4.85
C ASN A 175 1.07 0.85 -5.21
N ARG A 176 0.51 1.55 -6.19
CA ARG A 176 -0.85 1.35 -6.71
C ARG A 176 -0.82 1.29 -8.24
N LEU A 177 -0.73 0.09 -8.80
CA LEU A 177 -1.00 -0.12 -10.23
C LEU A 177 -2.46 -0.52 -10.40
N ALA A 178 -3.17 0.23 -11.24
CA ALA A 178 -4.53 -0.07 -11.65
C ALA A 178 -4.54 -1.21 -12.71
N ALA A 179 -5.72 -1.73 -13.02
CA ALA A 179 -5.87 -2.75 -14.04
C ALA A 179 -5.73 -2.17 -15.46
N THR A 180 -5.06 -2.93 -16.32
CA THR A 180 -5.24 -3.00 -17.80
C THR A 180 -5.63 -1.72 -18.55
N GLU A 181 -4.66 -1.13 -19.24
CA GLU A 181 -4.82 -0.78 -20.65
C GLU A 181 -3.67 -1.39 -21.47
N LEU A 182 -3.89 -1.54 -22.79
CA LEU A 182 -3.05 -2.31 -23.70
C LEU A 182 -2.71 -1.44 -24.92
N GLU A 183 -1.43 -1.12 -25.07
CA GLU A 183 -0.83 -0.58 -26.29
C GLU A 183 0.64 -1.07 -26.35
N ALA A 184 1.22 -1.12 -27.56
CA ALA A 184 2.58 -1.61 -27.78
C ALA A 184 3.52 -0.49 -28.23
N ASN A 185 4.84 -0.70 -28.15
CA ASN A 185 5.73 -0.76 -29.33
C ASN A 185 7.24 -0.94 -29.00
N LEU A 186 7.97 -1.32 -30.04
CA LEU A 186 9.42 -1.57 -30.23
C LEU A 186 10.38 -0.81 -29.28
N ALA A 187 11.31 -1.49 -28.58
CA ALA A 187 12.67 -1.91 -29.03
C ALA A 187 13.76 -0.81 -28.83
N THR A 188 15.07 -1.07 -28.68
CA THR A 188 15.95 -2.00 -29.44
C THR A 188 17.28 -2.28 -28.71
N GLU A 189 17.66 -3.58 -28.58
CA GLU A 189 19.04 -4.14 -28.44
C GLU A 189 20.00 -3.69 -27.29
N THR A 190 21.15 -4.33 -27.03
CA THR A 190 21.39 -5.69 -26.46
C THR A 190 22.37 -5.51 -25.25
N ARG A 191 22.99 -6.47 -24.53
CA ARG A 191 23.33 -7.92 -24.62
C ARG A 191 23.67 -8.40 -23.16
N ALA A 192 23.97 -9.64 -22.78
CA ALA A 192 24.23 -10.90 -23.49
C ALA A 192 23.70 -12.13 -22.71
N THR A 193 23.70 -13.27 -23.40
CA THR A 193 23.19 -14.60 -23.03
C THR A 193 23.64 -15.20 -21.69
N THR A 194 22.66 -15.66 -20.90
CA THR A 194 22.63 -17.01 -20.34
C THR A 194 21.23 -17.60 -20.60
N GLU A 195 21.11 -18.89 -20.86
CA GLU A 195 19.86 -19.49 -21.35
C GLU A 195 18.77 -19.64 -20.27
N GLN A 196 17.65 -18.93 -20.43
CA GLN A 196 16.37 -19.30 -19.80
C GLN A 196 15.30 -19.48 -20.87
N LYS A 197 14.72 -20.69 -20.88
CA LYS A 197 13.56 -21.04 -21.71
C LYS A 197 12.32 -20.33 -21.17
N LEU A 198 12.05 -19.12 -21.69
CA LEU A 198 10.81 -18.38 -21.44
C LEU A 198 9.60 -19.28 -21.69
N ARG A 199 8.80 -19.51 -20.65
CA ARG A 199 7.49 -20.16 -20.74
C ARG A 199 6.43 -19.08 -20.73
N ALA A 200 5.45 -19.20 -21.63
CA ALA A 200 4.40 -18.19 -21.82
C ALA A 200 3.64 -17.86 -20.51
N PRO A 201 3.08 -16.63 -20.39
CA PRO A 201 2.22 -16.29 -19.27
C PRO A 201 1.05 -17.27 -19.20
N ILE A 202 0.98 -18.02 -18.09
CA ILE A 202 -0.07 -19.02 -17.89
C ILE A 202 -1.32 -18.26 -17.43
N SER A 203 -2.19 -17.90 -18.37
CA SER A 203 -3.54 -17.43 -18.05
C SER A 203 -4.32 -18.59 -17.42
N GLY A 204 -4.29 -18.63 -16.09
CA GLY A 204 -4.62 -19.81 -15.29
C GLY A 204 -5.96 -19.69 -14.57
N THR A 205 -7.07 -19.48 -15.31
CA THR A 205 -8.43 -19.70 -14.78
C THR A 205 -8.72 -21.20 -14.66
N GLY A 206 -7.90 -21.91 -13.90
CA GLY A 206 -8.01 -23.34 -13.63
C GLY A 206 -8.26 -23.57 -12.15
N THR A 207 -9.35 -24.28 -11.83
CA THR A 207 -9.68 -24.67 -10.45
C THR A 207 -8.54 -25.49 -9.85
N LEU A 208 -7.82 -24.92 -8.89
CA LEU A 208 -6.69 -25.56 -8.21
C LEU A 208 -7.20 -26.63 -7.24
N VAL A 209 -7.33 -27.85 -7.72
CA VAL A 209 -7.71 -29.02 -6.90
C VAL A 209 -6.54 -29.35 -5.95
N CYS A 210 -6.68 -28.97 -4.68
CA CYS A 210 -5.78 -29.43 -3.60
C CYS A 210 -5.88 -30.95 -3.42
N SER A 211 -4.83 -31.57 -2.86
CA SER A 211 -4.95 -32.94 -2.34
C SER A 211 -5.92 -32.96 -1.15
N LYS A 212 -6.57 -34.11 -0.92
CA LYS A 212 -7.55 -34.29 0.15
C LYS A 212 -7.00 -33.92 1.53
N ASP A 213 -5.75 -34.28 1.79
CA ASP A 213 -5.08 -34.04 3.07
C ASP A 213 -4.80 -32.54 3.27
N THR A 214 -4.39 -31.84 2.20
CA THR A 214 -4.21 -30.38 2.22
C THR A 214 -5.54 -29.64 2.39
N SER A 215 -6.62 -30.04 1.69
CA SER A 215 -7.93 -29.42 1.89
C SER A 215 -8.48 -29.65 3.30
N GLN A 216 -8.27 -30.85 3.87
CA GLN A 216 -8.68 -31.15 5.24
C GLN A 216 -7.91 -30.30 6.26
N SER A 217 -6.58 -30.17 6.10
CA SER A 217 -5.75 -29.31 6.95
C SER A 217 -6.12 -27.82 6.85
N ILE A 218 -6.51 -27.32 5.67
CA ILE A 218 -7.01 -25.95 5.50
C ILE A 218 -8.36 -25.77 6.21
N HIS A 219 -9.29 -26.73 6.12
CA HIS A 219 -10.55 -26.67 6.86
C HIS A 219 -10.35 -26.73 8.38
N GLU A 220 -9.40 -27.54 8.87
CA GLU A 220 -9.06 -27.61 10.30
C GLU A 220 -8.49 -26.27 10.80
N ALA A 221 -7.57 -25.66 10.05
CA ALA A 221 -7.05 -24.32 10.35
C ALA A 221 -8.12 -23.22 10.26
N ALA A 222 -9.07 -23.34 9.33
CA ALA A 222 -10.20 -22.42 9.18
C ALA A 222 -11.12 -22.44 10.41
N VAL A 223 -11.50 -23.64 10.87
CA VAL A 223 -12.30 -23.81 12.10
C VAL A 223 -11.52 -23.34 13.35
N ALA A 224 -10.21 -23.57 13.42
CA ALA A 224 -9.38 -23.15 14.55
C ALA A 224 -9.16 -21.62 14.64
N LEU A 225 -9.40 -20.88 13.54
CA LEU A 225 -9.22 -19.43 13.45
C LEU A 225 -10.54 -18.65 13.31
N ASP A 226 -11.69 -19.34 13.28
CA ASP A 226 -13.02 -18.78 12.96
C ASP A 226 -13.04 -18.00 11.63
N LEU A 227 -12.48 -18.62 10.58
CA LEU A 227 -12.36 -18.07 9.23
C LEU A 227 -12.94 -19.04 8.18
N ASP A 228 -13.21 -18.52 6.99
CA ASP A 228 -13.56 -19.34 5.82
C ASP A 228 -12.30 -20.04 5.24
N ALA A 229 -12.46 -21.31 4.86
CA ALA A 229 -11.42 -22.12 4.24
C ALA A 229 -11.05 -21.59 2.84
N GLU A 230 -12.00 -21.07 2.07
CA GLU A 230 -11.71 -20.44 0.77
C GLU A 230 -10.89 -19.15 0.97
N TYR A 231 -11.20 -18.37 2.01
CA TYR A 231 -10.46 -17.17 2.36
C TYR A 231 -9.01 -17.49 2.78
N ILE A 232 -8.79 -18.53 3.61
CA ILE A 232 -7.43 -18.97 3.98
C ILE A 232 -6.66 -19.45 2.75
N LEU A 233 -7.26 -20.23 1.86
CA LEU A 233 -6.62 -20.71 0.64
C LEU A 233 -6.20 -19.54 -0.28
N GLU A 234 -7.11 -18.61 -0.55
CA GLU A 234 -6.84 -17.44 -1.40
C GLU A 234 -5.78 -16.52 -0.79
N LYS A 235 -5.86 -16.20 0.51
CA LYS A 235 -4.84 -15.34 1.16
C LYS A 235 -3.49 -16.03 1.31
N GLY A 236 -3.48 -17.34 1.55
CA GLY A 236 -2.25 -18.15 1.55
C GLY A 236 -1.58 -18.15 0.17
N MET A 237 -2.33 -18.42 -0.89
CA MET A 237 -1.85 -18.36 -2.27
C MET A 237 -1.33 -16.96 -2.63
N GLN A 238 -2.09 -15.90 -2.33
CA GLN A 238 -1.69 -14.52 -2.59
C GLN A 238 -0.42 -14.13 -1.82
N ALA A 239 -0.24 -14.61 -0.58
CA ALA A 239 0.98 -14.40 0.19
C ALA A 239 2.19 -15.12 -0.42
N VAL A 240 2.03 -16.37 -0.86
CA VAL A 240 3.09 -17.14 -1.53
C VAL A 240 3.48 -16.50 -2.87
N LEU A 241 2.52 -16.07 -3.68
CA LEU A 241 2.80 -15.35 -4.94
C LEU A 241 3.55 -14.03 -4.70
N ARG A 242 3.15 -13.26 -3.67
CA ARG A 242 3.85 -12.03 -3.25
C ARG A 242 5.29 -12.31 -2.78
N MET A 243 5.51 -13.42 -2.07
CA MET A 243 6.85 -13.86 -1.64
C MET A 243 7.73 -14.24 -2.84
N ILE A 244 7.19 -15.03 -3.79
CA ILE A 244 7.88 -15.43 -5.03
C ILE A 244 8.31 -14.19 -5.84
N ALA A 245 7.39 -13.24 -6.05
CA ALA A 245 7.67 -12.00 -6.78
C ALA A 245 8.76 -11.14 -6.10
N ARG A 246 8.71 -11.00 -4.76
CA ARG A 246 9.72 -10.27 -3.99
C ARG A 246 11.10 -10.91 -4.06
N ASN A 247 11.19 -12.24 -4.09
CA ASN A 247 12.43 -12.99 -3.92
C ASN A 247 13.04 -13.47 -5.25
N GLY A 248 12.79 -12.76 -6.36
CA GLY A 248 13.37 -13.07 -7.67
C GLY A 248 12.92 -14.43 -8.21
N ASN A 249 11.63 -14.72 -8.09
CA ASN A 249 10.98 -15.99 -8.43
C ASN A 249 11.47 -17.22 -7.63
N ARG A 250 12.04 -17.02 -6.43
CA ARG A 250 12.45 -18.10 -5.52
C ARG A 250 11.47 -18.22 -4.34
N ILE A 251 10.98 -19.44 -4.09
CA ILE A 251 10.31 -19.78 -2.84
C ILE A 251 11.40 -19.92 -1.76
N THR A 252 11.33 -19.09 -0.72
CA THR A 252 12.22 -19.17 0.44
C THR A 252 11.37 -19.01 1.69
N PHE A 253 11.11 -20.10 2.40
CA PHE A 253 10.38 -20.04 3.67
C PHE A 253 11.22 -19.33 4.74
N PRO A 254 10.61 -18.56 5.65
CA PRO A 254 11.24 -18.19 6.91
C PRO A 254 11.72 -19.45 7.64
N LEU A 255 12.82 -19.32 8.40
CA LEU A 255 13.48 -20.44 9.08
C LEU A 255 12.50 -21.27 9.92
N GLU A 256 12.64 -22.59 9.85
CA GLU A 256 11.78 -23.55 10.54
C GLU A 256 11.77 -23.30 12.06
N VAL A 257 10.61 -22.88 12.57
CA VAL A 257 10.38 -22.79 14.00
C VAL A 257 10.20 -24.22 14.53
N LYS A 258 11.11 -24.67 15.38
CA LYS A 258 10.96 -25.96 16.06
C LYS A 258 9.72 -25.91 16.94
N HIS A 259 8.76 -26.79 16.65
CA HIS A 259 7.64 -27.03 17.55
C HIS A 259 8.20 -27.49 18.90
N ILE A 260 7.87 -26.75 19.96
CA ILE A 260 8.20 -27.14 21.33
C ILE A 260 7.09 -28.09 21.76
N GLU A 261 7.36 -29.40 21.73
CA GLU A 261 6.43 -30.38 22.30
C GLU A 261 6.24 -30.08 23.79
N THR A 262 4.97 -29.98 24.21
CA THR A 262 4.60 -29.54 25.55
C THR A 262 5.14 -30.52 26.60
N ILE A 263 5.97 -30.04 27.52
CA ILE A 263 6.45 -30.84 28.65
C ILE A 263 5.24 -31.16 29.55
N SER A 264 5.03 -32.46 29.79
CA SER A 264 3.99 -33.00 30.68
C SER A 264 4.46 -33.18 32.12
#